data_AF-A0A0Q4YBM9-F1
#
_entry.id   AF-A0A0Q4YBM9-F1
#
_cell.length_a   1.000
_cell.length_b   1.000
_cell.length_c   1.000
_cell.angle_alpha   90.00
_cell.angle_beta   90.00
_cell.angle_gamma   90.00
#
_symmetry.space_group_name_H-M   'P 1'
#
loop_
_entity.id
_entity.type
_entity.pdbx_description
1 polymer ?
#
loop_
_entity_poly.entity_id
_entity_poly.type
_entity_poly.pdbx_seq_one_letter_code
_entity_poly.pdbx_strand_id
1 'polypeptide(L)'
;MPGVAIAQPATPQQPFHLVQRIDEMLVGVDAISLDVVGRDHVAGTYFLVHARKPSPMVGYANYVVDCRTPRRIAILSSFMPSGRLEENTPFVQPPRRSGRLDVTQLTFGDVHVMDGTAFVADFTCAASAAPGRAAHIAQELVRNGGPADSASLYCDMRPDSGKPARRVQVRYSPSENAVAVNGQWLSSGFLVNHEVVFGAGAQWRLDRGKRTVRLVRDNGKLLFTGSCDTQPDAAAAARP
;
A
#
# COMPACT_ATOMS: atom_id res chain seq x y z
N MET A 1 28.51 -30.57 -36.22
CA MET A 1 28.93 -29.47 -35.32
C MET A 1 27.69 -28.62 -35.02
N PRO A 2 27.30 -28.47 -33.75
CA PRO A 2 26.16 -27.64 -33.35
C PRO A 2 26.59 -26.17 -33.33
N GLY A 3 25.82 -25.29 -33.96
CA GLY A 3 26.17 -23.88 -34.15
C GLY A 3 25.01 -22.95 -33.79
N VAL A 4 24.99 -22.57 -32.51
CA VAL A 4 24.47 -21.32 -31.94
C VAL A 4 23.03 -20.93 -32.31
N ALA A 5 22.08 -21.41 -31.51
CA ALA A 5 20.87 -20.63 -31.23
C ALA A 5 21.30 -19.38 -30.44
N ILE A 6 21.21 -18.21 -31.06
CA ILE A 6 21.34 -16.94 -30.34
C ILE A 6 20.09 -16.81 -29.48
N ALA A 7 20.23 -17.14 -28.19
CA ALA A 7 19.25 -16.77 -27.19
C ALA A 7 19.13 -15.24 -27.19
N GLN A 8 17.99 -14.72 -27.65
CA GLN A 8 17.66 -13.32 -27.45
C GLN A 8 17.59 -13.06 -25.93
N PRO A 9 18.33 -12.07 -25.41
CA PRO A 9 18.30 -11.77 -23.99
C PRO A 9 17.04 -11.00 -23.60
N ALA A 10 16.60 -11.30 -22.37
CA ALA A 10 15.79 -10.49 -21.46
C ALA A 10 14.36 -10.13 -21.90
N THR A 11 13.39 -10.86 -21.33
CA THR A 11 12.15 -10.23 -20.88
C THR A 11 12.51 -9.04 -19.99
N PRO A 12 12.12 -7.80 -20.29
CA PRO A 12 12.21 -6.72 -19.32
C PRO A 12 11.16 -7.00 -18.24
N GLN A 13 11.54 -7.76 -17.21
CA GLN A 13 10.73 -7.94 -16.01
C GLN A 13 10.69 -6.59 -15.29
N GLN A 14 9.47 -6.05 -15.20
CA GLN A 14 9.15 -4.61 -15.17
C GLN A 14 9.78 -3.83 -13.99
N PRO A 15 10.29 -2.60 -14.22
CA PRO A 15 11.05 -1.81 -13.24
C PRO A 15 10.19 -1.06 -12.20
N PHE A 16 8.97 -1.53 -11.91
CA PHE A 16 8.13 -0.86 -10.91
C PHE A 16 8.50 -1.31 -9.49
N HIS A 17 8.51 -0.37 -8.57
CA HIS A 17 8.75 -0.63 -7.15
C HIS A 17 7.42 -0.68 -6.41
N LEU A 18 7.20 -1.77 -5.65
CA LEU A 18 6.03 -1.90 -4.77
C LEU A 18 6.15 -0.89 -3.62
N VAL A 19 5.13 -0.05 -3.46
CA VAL A 19 5.11 0.97 -2.40
C VAL A 19 4.04 0.73 -1.36
N GLN A 20 2.98 -0.01 -1.71
CA GLN A 20 1.94 -0.38 -0.76
C GLN A 20 1.20 -1.65 -1.16
N ARG A 21 0.77 -2.43 -0.16
CA ARG A 21 -0.28 -3.45 -0.27
C ARG A 21 -1.55 -3.04 0.48
N ILE A 22 -2.69 -3.03 -0.19
CA ILE A 22 -4.01 -2.78 0.39
C ILE A 22 -4.88 -3.99 0.06
N ASP A 23 -5.30 -4.75 1.07
CA ASP A 23 -5.96 -6.05 0.87
C ASP A 23 -5.18 -6.98 -0.09
N GLU A 24 -5.82 -7.35 -1.20
CA GLU A 24 -5.27 -8.18 -2.28
C GLU A 24 -4.68 -7.34 -3.42
N MET A 25 -4.61 -6.01 -3.26
CA MET A 25 -4.06 -5.09 -4.25
C MET A 25 -2.67 -4.62 -3.86
N LEU A 26 -1.80 -4.55 -4.86
CA LEU A 26 -0.44 -4.03 -4.80
C LEU A 26 -0.41 -2.72 -5.60
N VAL A 27 0.09 -1.66 -4.97
CA VAL A 27 0.30 -0.35 -5.57
C VAL A 27 1.79 -0.18 -5.80
N GLY A 28 2.20 0.07 -7.04
CA GLY A 28 3.60 0.24 -7.41
C GLY A 28 3.82 1.46 -8.29
N VAL A 29 5.03 2.02 -8.26
CA VAL A 29 5.44 3.16 -9.09
C VAL A 29 6.68 2.77 -9.87
N ASP A 30 6.71 3.09 -11.17
CA ASP A 30 7.93 2.98 -11.97
C ASP A 30 8.82 4.20 -11.70
N ALA A 31 9.88 4.01 -10.92
CA ALA A 31 10.81 5.08 -10.56
C ALA A 31 11.58 5.63 -11.77
N ILE A 32 11.79 4.81 -12.81
CA ILE A 32 12.50 5.22 -14.03
C ILE A 32 11.60 6.14 -14.88
N SER A 33 10.27 6.02 -14.74
CA SER A 33 9.29 6.84 -15.45
C SER A 33 8.99 8.20 -14.81
N LEU A 34 9.60 8.52 -13.66
CA LEU A 34 9.35 9.76 -12.95
C LEU A 34 9.97 10.96 -13.69
N ASP A 35 9.21 12.04 -13.82
CA ASP A 35 9.60 13.26 -14.52
C ASP A 35 9.42 14.49 -13.63
N VAL A 36 10.46 15.31 -13.48
CA VAL A 36 10.42 16.54 -12.68
C VAL A 36 9.90 17.68 -13.55
N VAL A 37 8.62 18.00 -13.40
CA VAL A 37 7.91 18.98 -14.26
C VAL A 37 7.93 20.40 -13.72
N GLY A 38 8.38 20.59 -12.47
CA GLY A 38 8.57 21.90 -11.85
C GLY A 38 9.40 21.80 -10.59
N ARG A 39 9.59 22.92 -9.87
CA ARG A 39 10.40 22.95 -8.63
C ARG A 39 9.89 21.96 -7.57
N ASP A 40 8.58 21.91 -7.40
CA ASP A 40 7.92 21.10 -6.37
C ASP A 40 6.98 20.04 -6.96
N HIS A 41 7.04 19.79 -8.27
CA HIS A 41 6.08 18.94 -8.96
C HIS A 41 6.76 17.79 -9.70
N VAL A 42 6.30 16.57 -9.43
CA VAL A 42 6.84 15.35 -10.05
C VAL A 42 5.70 14.55 -10.65
N ALA A 43 5.86 14.18 -11.91
CA ALA A 43 4.90 13.44 -12.68
C ALA A 43 5.31 11.96 -12.72
N GLY A 44 4.37 11.04 -12.50
CA GLY A 44 4.64 9.60 -12.59
C GLY A 44 3.44 8.79 -13.08
N THR A 45 3.64 7.48 -13.19
CA THR A 45 2.57 6.51 -13.41
C THR A 45 2.62 5.50 -12.27
N TYR A 46 1.49 5.26 -11.62
CA TYR A 46 1.38 4.17 -10.65
C TYR A 46 0.50 3.06 -11.23
N PHE A 47 0.76 1.86 -10.77
CA PHE A 47 0.17 0.62 -11.24
C PHE A 47 -0.56 -0.06 -10.10
N LEU A 48 -1.69 -0.66 -10.42
CA LEU A 48 -2.48 -1.49 -9.53
C LEU A 48 -2.41 -2.93 -10.02
N VAL A 49 -1.99 -3.83 -9.13
CA VAL A 49 -1.72 -5.23 -9.46
C VAL A 49 -2.37 -6.13 -8.42
N HIS A 50 -2.97 -7.24 -8.84
CA HIS A 50 -3.57 -8.19 -7.89
C HIS A 50 -2.49 -9.10 -7.29
N ALA A 51 -2.40 -9.18 -5.97
CA ALA A 51 -1.35 -9.89 -5.24
C ALA A 51 -1.24 -11.38 -5.62
N ARG A 52 -2.37 -12.06 -5.84
CA ARG A 52 -2.40 -13.48 -6.25
C ARG A 52 -2.25 -13.72 -7.74
N LYS A 53 -2.51 -12.70 -8.55
CA LYS A 53 -2.51 -12.76 -10.03
C LYS A 53 -1.86 -11.49 -10.56
N PRO A 54 -0.54 -11.38 -10.45
CA PRO A 54 0.16 -10.12 -10.74
C PRO A 54 0.20 -9.76 -12.22
N SER A 55 -0.22 -10.67 -13.10
CA SER A 55 -0.36 -10.44 -14.54
C SER A 55 -1.74 -10.92 -15.01
N PRO A 56 -2.44 -10.13 -15.86
CA PRO A 56 -2.09 -8.78 -16.31
C PRO A 56 -2.22 -7.73 -15.18
N MET A 57 -1.68 -6.51 -15.40
CA MET A 57 -1.91 -5.39 -14.49
C MET A 57 -3.41 -5.12 -14.40
N VAL A 58 -3.89 -4.80 -13.20
CA VAL A 58 -5.30 -4.48 -12.98
C VAL A 58 -5.60 -3.08 -13.48
N GLY A 59 -4.77 -2.10 -13.16
CA GLY A 59 -5.00 -0.72 -13.57
C GLY A 59 -3.76 0.14 -13.49
N TYR A 60 -3.89 1.38 -13.94
CA TYR A 60 -2.85 2.40 -13.79
C TYR A 60 -3.47 3.78 -13.70
N ALA A 61 -2.71 4.75 -13.17
CA ALA A 61 -3.04 6.15 -13.33
C ALA A 61 -1.80 7.00 -13.58
N ASN A 62 -1.94 7.96 -14.48
CA ASN A 62 -0.96 9.02 -14.70
C ASN A 62 -1.28 10.18 -13.75
N TYR A 63 -0.28 10.68 -13.06
CA TYR A 63 -0.48 11.69 -12.02
C TYR A 63 0.63 12.74 -12.01
N VAL A 64 0.37 13.82 -11.28
CA VAL A 64 1.36 14.80 -10.83
C VAL A 64 1.22 14.96 -9.32
N VAL A 65 2.34 14.89 -8.59
CA VAL A 65 2.40 15.13 -7.14
C VAL A 65 2.99 16.52 -6.90
N ASP A 66 2.34 17.29 -6.03
CA ASP A 66 2.93 18.46 -5.37
C ASP A 66 3.66 17.97 -4.11
N CYS A 67 4.99 18.09 -4.13
CA CYS A 67 5.89 17.58 -3.10
C CYS A 67 6.05 18.50 -1.89
N ARG A 68 5.37 19.65 -1.85
CA ARG A 68 5.27 20.48 -0.64
C ARG A 68 4.51 19.73 0.45
N THR A 69 4.63 20.20 1.70
CA THR A 69 3.89 19.64 2.84
C THR A 69 2.71 20.54 3.18
N PRO A 70 1.47 20.02 3.25
CA PRO A 70 1.06 18.63 2.98
C PRO A 70 1.15 18.29 1.48
N ARG A 71 1.47 17.01 1.19
CA ARG A 71 1.56 16.51 -0.19
C ARG A 71 0.18 16.43 -0.81
N ARG A 72 0.09 16.72 -2.11
CA ARG A 72 -1.17 16.67 -2.87
C ARG A 72 -0.96 15.98 -4.21
N ILE A 73 -2.00 15.39 -4.78
CA ILE A 73 -1.92 14.65 -6.03
C ILE A 73 -3.01 15.10 -7.01
N ALA A 74 -2.64 15.22 -8.29
CA ALA A 74 -3.56 15.43 -9.40
C ALA A 74 -3.54 14.21 -10.31
N ILE A 75 -4.70 13.56 -10.51
CA ILE A 75 -4.84 12.43 -11.44
C ILE A 75 -5.19 12.98 -12.82
N LEU A 76 -4.32 12.71 -13.80
CA LEU A 76 -4.47 13.17 -15.18
C LEU A 76 -5.36 12.23 -15.99
N SER A 77 -5.16 10.94 -15.80
CA SER A 77 -5.94 9.87 -16.42
C SER A 77 -5.76 8.58 -15.62
N SER A 78 -6.78 7.75 -15.58
CA SER A 78 -6.76 6.46 -14.90
C SER A 78 -7.50 5.40 -15.72
N PHE A 79 -7.00 4.16 -15.66
CA PHE A 79 -7.68 2.99 -16.17
C PHE A 79 -7.88 1.98 -15.05
N MET A 80 -9.15 1.59 -14.83
CA MET A 80 -9.59 0.57 -13.88
C MET A 80 -10.65 -0.29 -14.59
N PRO A 81 -10.43 -1.59 -14.84
CA PRO A 81 -11.39 -2.44 -15.49
C PRO A 81 -12.57 -2.68 -14.56
N SER A 82 -13.77 -2.45 -15.07
CA SER A 82 -15.02 -2.73 -14.40
C SER A 82 -15.22 -4.25 -14.24
N GLY A 83 -14.95 -4.76 -13.04
CA GLY A 83 -15.67 -5.90 -12.47
C GLY A 83 -15.27 -7.33 -12.87
N ARG A 84 -14.49 -7.58 -13.94
CA ARG A 84 -13.93 -8.93 -14.20
C ARG A 84 -12.52 -8.85 -14.77
N LEU A 85 -11.57 -9.42 -14.02
CA LEU A 85 -10.23 -9.76 -14.52
C LEU A 85 -10.38 -10.95 -15.46
N GLU A 86 -10.61 -10.70 -16.75
CA GLU A 86 -10.56 -11.75 -17.76
C GLU A 86 -9.10 -12.01 -18.15
N GLU A 87 -8.75 -13.28 -18.31
CA GLU A 87 -7.39 -13.75 -18.64
C GLU A 87 -6.83 -13.11 -19.93
N ASN A 88 -7.72 -12.63 -20.80
CA ASN A 88 -7.41 -12.01 -22.08
C ASN A 88 -7.61 -10.50 -22.12
N THR A 89 -7.69 -9.81 -20.97
CA THR A 89 -7.79 -8.35 -20.98
C THR A 89 -6.51 -7.78 -21.61
N PRO A 90 -6.59 -7.05 -22.75
CA PRO A 90 -5.40 -6.58 -23.44
C PRO A 90 -4.59 -5.69 -22.51
N PHE A 91 -3.29 -5.93 -22.43
CA PHE A 91 -2.37 -5.07 -21.71
C PHE A 91 -2.43 -3.67 -22.31
N VAL A 92 -3.07 -2.73 -21.60
CA VAL A 92 -3.05 -1.32 -21.97
C VAL A 92 -1.73 -0.75 -21.49
N GLN A 93 -0.78 -0.55 -22.42
CA GLN A 93 0.40 0.25 -22.12
C GLN A 93 -0.07 1.63 -21.64
N PRO A 94 0.40 2.13 -20.49
CA PRO A 94 0.17 3.51 -20.13
C PRO A 94 0.69 4.37 -21.28
N PRO A 95 -0.09 5.33 -21.79
CA PRO A 95 0.39 6.21 -22.82
C PRO A 95 1.65 6.91 -22.31
N ARG A 96 2.76 6.81 -23.06
CA ARG A 96 3.95 7.62 -22.77
C ARG A 96 3.51 9.08 -22.81
N ARG A 97 3.77 9.81 -21.74
CA ARG A 97 3.49 11.25 -21.73
C ARG A 97 4.41 11.93 -22.73
N SER A 98 3.81 12.43 -23.80
CA SER A 98 4.45 13.25 -24.82
C SER A 98 3.77 14.61 -24.85
N GLY A 99 4.16 15.51 -23.95
CA GLY A 99 3.59 16.86 -23.89
C GLY A 99 4.06 17.64 -22.68
N ARG A 100 4.19 18.96 -22.84
CA ARG A 100 4.52 19.87 -21.72
C ARG A 100 3.30 19.97 -20.81
N LEU A 101 3.43 19.51 -19.57
CA LEU A 101 2.37 19.60 -18.55
C LEU A 101 2.24 21.05 -18.07
N ASP A 102 1.04 21.63 -18.18
CA ASP A 102 0.70 22.89 -17.53
C ASP A 102 0.17 22.60 -16.12
N VAL A 103 1.06 22.70 -15.14
CA VAL A 103 0.75 22.45 -13.73
C VAL A 103 -0.32 23.39 -13.19
N THR A 104 -0.45 24.60 -13.73
CA THR A 104 -1.40 25.61 -13.23
C THR A 104 -2.86 25.27 -13.49
N GLN A 105 -3.12 24.38 -14.45
CA GLN A 105 -4.47 23.92 -14.80
C GLN A 105 -4.87 22.61 -14.10
N LEU A 106 -3.98 22.04 -13.28
CA LEU A 106 -4.25 20.77 -12.61
C LEU A 106 -5.02 20.98 -11.30
N THR A 107 -6.04 20.15 -11.09
CA THR A 107 -6.77 20.09 -9.84
C THR A 107 -6.09 19.10 -8.90
N PHE A 108 -5.45 19.62 -7.86
CA PHE A 108 -4.82 18.82 -6.81
C PHE A 108 -5.82 18.48 -5.71
N GLY A 109 -5.93 17.19 -5.38
CA GLY A 109 -6.65 16.65 -4.24
C GLY A 109 -5.69 16.24 -3.12
N ASP A 110 -6.28 15.95 -1.96
CA ASP A 110 -5.54 15.39 -0.83
C ASP A 110 -5.18 13.93 -1.11
N VAL A 111 -4.16 13.44 -0.41
CA VAL A 111 -3.70 12.06 -0.54
C VAL A 111 -4.23 11.21 0.60
N HIS A 112 -4.56 9.96 0.31
CA HIS A 112 -5.12 9.01 1.26
C HIS A 112 -4.37 7.67 1.26
N VAL A 113 -4.45 6.96 2.37
CA VAL A 113 -3.83 5.64 2.53
C VAL A 113 -4.60 4.59 1.76
N MET A 114 -5.93 4.61 1.86
CA MET A 114 -6.79 3.52 1.41
C MET A 114 -6.94 3.45 -0.11
N ASP A 115 -6.65 4.54 -0.81
CA ASP A 115 -6.53 4.54 -2.28
C ASP A 115 -5.07 4.44 -2.77
N GLY A 116 -4.11 4.38 -1.83
CA GLY A 116 -2.67 4.27 -2.11
C GLY A 116 -1.97 5.56 -2.51
N THR A 117 -2.70 6.66 -2.68
CA THR A 117 -2.14 7.93 -3.20
C THR A 117 -1.13 8.57 -2.26
N ALA A 118 -1.28 8.38 -0.93
CA ALA A 118 -0.30 8.85 0.05
C ALA A 118 1.07 8.19 -0.18
N PHE A 119 1.11 6.88 -0.36
CA PHE A 119 2.36 6.14 -0.60
C PHE A 119 2.96 6.45 -1.96
N VAL A 120 2.12 6.64 -2.97
CA VAL A 120 2.57 7.09 -4.29
C VAL A 120 3.23 8.46 -4.18
N ALA A 121 2.59 9.43 -3.52
CA ALA A 121 3.15 10.76 -3.35
C ALA A 121 4.47 10.72 -2.56
N ASP A 122 4.50 9.98 -1.46
CA ASP A 122 5.69 9.80 -0.63
C ASP A 122 6.86 9.21 -1.40
N PHE A 123 6.61 8.12 -2.13
CA PHE A 123 7.62 7.47 -2.96
C PHE A 123 8.10 8.40 -4.06
N THR A 124 7.20 9.07 -4.77
CA THR A 124 7.52 9.92 -5.91
C THR A 124 8.43 11.07 -5.50
N CYS A 125 8.10 11.75 -4.41
CA CYS A 125 8.90 12.86 -3.90
C CYS A 125 10.25 12.40 -3.34
N ALA A 126 10.29 11.26 -2.65
CA ALA A 126 11.55 10.74 -2.09
C ALA A 126 12.47 10.15 -3.17
N ALA A 127 11.92 9.37 -4.11
CA ALA A 127 12.68 8.72 -5.16
C ALA A 127 13.18 9.71 -6.21
N SER A 128 12.43 10.76 -6.54
CA SER A 128 12.92 11.83 -7.44
C SER A 128 14.12 12.59 -6.85
N ALA A 129 14.14 12.79 -5.53
CA ALA A 129 15.27 13.40 -4.83
C ALA A 129 16.47 12.46 -4.66
N ALA A 130 16.24 11.14 -4.61
CA ALA A 130 17.29 10.13 -4.46
C ALA A 130 17.05 8.87 -5.34
N PRO A 131 17.20 8.97 -6.68
CA PRO A 131 16.79 7.89 -7.60
C PRO A 131 17.53 6.57 -7.34
N GLY A 132 18.82 6.62 -6.99
CA GLY A 132 19.63 5.45 -6.68
C GLY A 132 19.18 4.66 -5.43
N ARG A 133 18.26 5.22 -4.62
CA ARG A 133 17.70 4.57 -3.42
C ARG A 133 16.22 4.18 -3.58
N ALA A 134 15.66 4.27 -4.78
CA ALA A 134 14.23 4.00 -5.02
C ALA A 134 13.75 2.66 -4.43
N ALA A 135 14.47 1.56 -4.69
CA ALA A 135 14.11 0.25 -4.17
C ALA A 135 14.06 0.21 -2.62
N HIS A 136 14.98 0.89 -1.96
CA HIS A 136 15.02 0.97 -0.50
C HIS A 136 13.86 1.81 0.04
N ILE A 137 13.59 2.97 -0.57
CA ILE A 137 12.45 3.83 -0.20
C ILE A 137 11.14 3.05 -0.30
N ALA A 138 10.95 2.29 -1.39
CA ALA A 138 9.78 1.43 -1.56
C ALA A 138 9.64 0.40 -0.43
N GLN A 139 10.73 -0.30 -0.08
CA GLN A 139 10.70 -1.26 1.02
C GLN A 139 10.41 -0.61 2.37
N GLU A 140 10.92 0.59 2.63
CA GLU A 140 10.62 1.34 3.85
C GLU A 140 9.15 1.74 3.91
N LEU A 141 8.57 2.24 2.81
CA LEU A 141 7.16 2.60 2.73
C LEU A 141 6.24 1.40 2.90
N VAL A 142 6.56 0.26 2.29
CA VAL A 142 5.79 -0.99 2.47
C VAL A 142 5.80 -1.45 3.93
N ARG A 143 6.93 -1.32 4.64
CA ARG A 143 7.05 -1.76 6.04
C ARG A 143 6.42 -0.78 7.02
N ASN A 144 6.77 0.50 6.88
CA ASN A 144 6.60 1.52 7.91
C ASN A 144 5.75 2.70 7.45
N GLY A 145 5.47 2.84 6.16
CA GLY A 145 4.70 3.95 5.64
C GLY A 145 3.28 3.98 6.21
N GLY A 146 2.65 5.15 6.17
CA GLY A 146 1.31 5.39 6.70
C GLY A 146 1.12 6.86 7.10
N PRO A 147 -0.07 7.23 7.59
CA PRO A 147 -0.37 8.58 8.05
C PRO A 147 0.53 9.00 9.21
N ALA A 148 0.78 10.29 9.33
CA ALA A 148 1.63 10.85 10.38
C ALA A 148 1.08 10.61 11.81
N ASP A 149 -0.23 10.44 11.96
CA ASP A 149 -0.91 10.14 13.24
C ASP A 149 -1.04 8.63 13.53
N SER A 150 -0.31 7.78 12.79
CA SER A 150 -0.34 6.34 12.98
C SER A 150 0.11 5.92 14.38
N ALA A 151 -0.69 5.12 15.07
CA ALA A 151 -0.34 4.46 16.32
C ALA A 151 -0.32 2.93 16.14
N SER A 152 0.41 2.22 17.02
CA SER A 152 0.55 0.75 16.98
C SER A 152 0.11 0.09 18.28
N LEU A 153 -0.57 -1.05 18.16
CA LEU A 153 -0.81 -2.02 19.22
C LEU A 153 -0.23 -3.37 18.81
N TYR A 154 0.39 -4.08 19.74
CA TYR A 154 0.91 -5.43 19.52
C TYR A 154 0.05 -6.41 20.30
N CYS A 155 -0.75 -7.19 19.59
CA CYS A 155 -1.79 -8.01 20.20
C CYS A 155 -1.49 -9.50 20.08
N ASP A 156 -1.80 -10.25 21.12
CA ASP A 156 -1.79 -11.69 21.13
C ASP A 156 -3.02 -12.20 20.37
N MET A 157 -2.83 -12.54 19.11
CA MET A 157 -3.92 -12.97 18.24
C MET A 157 -3.75 -14.44 17.89
N ARG A 158 -4.82 -15.23 17.99
CA ARG A 158 -4.80 -16.63 17.59
C ARG A 158 -5.27 -16.77 16.13
N PRO A 159 -4.38 -17.07 15.17
CA PRO A 159 -4.75 -17.17 13.76
C PRO A 159 -5.60 -18.41 13.46
N ASP A 160 -5.42 -19.51 14.21
CA ASP A 160 -6.17 -20.77 14.06
C ASP A 160 -6.35 -21.46 15.43
N SER A 161 -7.49 -22.13 15.61
CA SER A 161 -7.80 -22.92 16.81
C SER A 161 -6.88 -24.14 16.95
N GLY A 162 -5.69 -23.94 17.50
CA GLY A 162 -4.73 -25.01 17.76
C GLY A 162 -3.26 -24.57 17.70
N LYS A 163 -2.97 -23.38 17.15
CA LYS A 163 -1.62 -22.80 17.17
C LYS A 163 -1.48 -21.79 18.30
N PRO A 164 -0.26 -21.62 18.85
CA PRO A 164 0.00 -20.55 19.81
C PRO A 164 -0.34 -19.18 19.20
N ALA A 165 -0.82 -18.27 20.05
CA ALA A 165 -1.09 -16.89 19.63
C ALA A 165 0.19 -16.28 19.06
N ARG A 166 0.08 -15.69 17.87
CA ARG A 166 1.18 -14.92 17.27
C ARG A 166 0.96 -13.47 17.69
N ARG A 167 2.01 -12.82 18.19
CA ARG A 167 2.02 -11.38 18.38
C ARG A 167 1.89 -10.71 17.01
N VAL A 168 0.86 -9.89 16.85
CA VAL A 168 0.54 -9.19 15.60
C VAL A 168 0.58 -7.69 15.84
N GLN A 169 1.24 -6.95 14.94
CA GLN A 169 1.18 -5.49 14.97
C GLN A 169 -0.11 -5.04 14.28
N VAL A 170 -0.92 -4.28 15.00
CA VAL A 170 -2.07 -3.55 14.47
C VAL A 170 -1.75 -2.07 14.51
N ARG A 171 -1.59 -1.47 13.33
CA ARG A 171 -1.40 -0.04 13.15
C ARG A 171 -2.74 0.59 12.82
N TYR A 172 -2.98 1.82 13.26
CA TYR A 172 -4.21 2.54 12.94
C TYR A 172 -3.99 4.05 12.87
N SER A 173 -4.81 4.73 12.07
CA SER A 173 -4.86 6.19 11.97
C SER A 173 -6.28 6.68 12.21
N PRO A 174 -6.53 7.50 13.25
CA PRO A 174 -7.83 8.12 13.47
C PRO A 174 -8.23 9.12 12.39
N SER A 175 -7.31 9.93 11.87
CA SER A 175 -7.63 10.95 10.86
C SER A 175 -8.05 10.35 9.52
N GLU A 176 -7.45 9.23 9.13
CA GLU A 176 -7.74 8.53 7.88
C GLU A 176 -8.75 7.38 8.05
N ASN A 177 -9.21 7.12 9.28
CA ASN A 177 -10.05 5.96 9.62
C ASN A 177 -9.51 4.64 9.04
N ALA A 178 -8.20 4.43 9.14
CA ALA A 178 -7.50 3.34 8.45
C ALA A 178 -6.83 2.39 9.45
N VAL A 179 -6.76 1.11 9.10
CA VAL A 179 -6.15 0.05 9.93
C VAL A 179 -5.23 -0.82 9.08
N ALA A 180 -4.05 -1.12 9.62
CA ALA A 180 -3.12 -2.09 9.05
C ALA A 180 -2.81 -3.21 10.03
N VAL A 181 -2.66 -4.43 9.51
CA VAL A 181 -2.27 -5.61 10.28
C VAL A 181 -1.02 -6.20 9.66
N ASN A 182 0.06 -6.31 10.43
CA ASN A 182 1.39 -6.76 9.96
C ASN A 182 1.85 -6.06 8.66
N GLY A 183 1.67 -4.73 8.59
CA GLY A 183 2.08 -3.91 7.43
C GLY A 183 1.09 -3.91 6.25
N GLN A 184 -0.01 -4.65 6.34
CA GLN A 184 -1.05 -4.66 5.30
C GLN A 184 -2.23 -3.79 5.72
N TRP A 185 -2.53 -2.73 4.96
CA TRP A 185 -3.75 -1.93 5.16
C TRP A 185 -4.98 -2.69 4.68
N LEU A 186 -6.06 -2.58 5.44
CA LEU A 186 -7.28 -3.36 5.25
C LEU A 186 -8.47 -2.46 4.96
N SER A 187 -9.19 -2.66 3.85
CA SER A 187 -10.44 -1.93 3.59
C SER A 187 -11.57 -2.31 4.54
N SER A 188 -11.50 -3.52 5.11
CA SER A 188 -12.40 -3.96 6.19
C SER A 188 -12.06 -3.36 7.55
N GLY A 189 -10.98 -2.58 7.64
CA GLY A 189 -10.47 -2.01 8.87
C GLY A 189 -10.97 -0.59 9.09
N PHE A 190 -11.50 -0.30 10.28
CA PHE A 190 -11.97 1.02 10.65
C PHE A 190 -11.90 1.24 12.17
N LEU A 191 -12.07 2.48 12.60
CA LEU A 191 -12.16 2.86 13.99
C LEU A 191 -13.61 3.19 14.34
N VAL A 192 -14.06 2.73 15.51
CA VAL A 192 -15.37 3.08 16.07
C VAL A 192 -15.20 3.35 17.56
N ASN A 193 -15.55 4.56 17.99
CA ASN A 193 -15.34 5.01 19.37
C ASN A 193 -13.88 4.78 19.83
N HIS A 194 -13.68 3.97 20.87
CA HIS A 194 -12.38 3.60 21.41
C HIS A 194 -11.82 2.29 20.82
N GLU A 195 -12.50 1.68 19.84
CA GLU A 195 -12.09 0.40 19.28
C GLU A 195 -11.50 0.52 17.87
N VAL A 196 -10.53 -0.34 17.59
CA VAL A 196 -10.06 -0.67 16.25
C VAL A 196 -10.74 -1.96 15.82
N VAL A 197 -11.38 -1.97 14.65
CA VAL A 197 -12.18 -3.09 14.14
C VAL A 197 -11.66 -3.51 12.77
N PHE A 198 -11.51 -4.81 12.54
CA PHE A 198 -11.14 -5.35 11.21
C PHE A 198 -11.53 -6.82 11.05
N GLY A 199 -11.58 -7.29 9.80
CA GLY A 199 -11.91 -8.67 9.42
C GLY A 199 -13.31 -8.80 8.82
N ALA A 200 -13.49 -9.85 8.02
CA ALA A 200 -14.76 -10.18 7.35
C ALA A 200 -15.36 -11.47 7.94
N GLY A 201 -16.64 -11.44 8.33
CA GLY A 201 -17.39 -12.57 8.92
C GLY A 201 -17.10 -12.89 10.40
N ALA A 202 -15.83 -12.75 10.82
CA ALA A 202 -15.49 -12.64 12.22
C ALA A 202 -14.61 -11.39 12.39
N GLN A 203 -15.02 -10.51 13.30
CA GLN A 203 -14.41 -9.22 13.52
C GLN A 203 -13.48 -9.29 14.73
N TRP A 204 -12.25 -8.85 14.50
CA TRP A 204 -11.36 -8.45 15.58
C TRP A 204 -11.77 -7.08 16.08
N ARG A 205 -11.93 -6.94 17.40
CA ARG A 205 -12.18 -5.66 18.06
C ARG A 205 -11.12 -5.46 19.12
N LEU A 206 -10.39 -4.35 19.03
CA LEU A 206 -9.30 -4.00 19.93
C LEU A 206 -9.69 -2.75 20.69
N ASP A 207 -9.82 -2.84 22.01
CA ASP A 207 -10.05 -1.68 22.87
C ASP A 207 -8.72 -0.94 23.06
N ARG A 208 -8.64 0.30 22.53
CA ARG A 208 -7.41 1.11 22.60
C ARG A 208 -7.04 1.52 24.02
N GLY A 209 -8.02 1.65 24.91
CA GLY A 209 -7.81 2.06 26.31
C GLY A 209 -7.48 0.87 27.21
N LYS A 210 -8.30 -0.19 27.14
CA LYS A 210 -8.12 -1.40 27.96
C LYS A 210 -7.02 -2.32 27.43
N ARG A 211 -6.58 -2.13 26.19
CA ARG A 211 -5.56 -2.94 25.51
C ARG A 211 -5.93 -4.42 25.50
N THR A 212 -7.19 -4.69 25.21
CA THR A 212 -7.72 -6.04 25.05
C THR A 212 -8.15 -6.26 23.61
N VAL A 213 -7.92 -7.47 23.11
CA VAL A 213 -8.36 -7.89 21.79
C VAL A 213 -9.39 -9.00 21.92
N ARG A 214 -10.43 -8.95 21.09
CA ARG A 214 -11.45 -10.00 21.03
C ARG A 214 -11.78 -10.34 19.57
N LEU A 215 -12.03 -11.62 19.31
CA LEU A 215 -12.59 -12.09 18.05
C LEU A 215 -14.06 -12.40 18.26
N VAL A 216 -14.93 -11.73 17.51
CA VAL A 216 -16.39 -11.85 17.62
C VAL A 216 -16.95 -12.25 16.26
N ARG A 217 -17.74 -13.32 16.21
CA ARG A 217 -18.46 -13.72 14.98
C ARG A 217 -19.62 -12.75 14.71
N ASP A 218 -20.10 -12.67 13.49
CA ASP A 218 -21.27 -11.86 13.09
C ASP A 218 -22.52 -12.01 14.00
N ASN A 219 -22.72 -13.18 14.61
CA ASN A 219 -23.82 -13.43 15.55
C ASN A 219 -23.54 -12.99 17.00
N GLY A 220 -22.48 -12.21 17.24
CA GLY A 220 -22.06 -11.75 18.56
C GLY A 220 -21.31 -12.78 19.41
N LYS A 221 -21.15 -14.02 18.94
CA LYS A 221 -20.43 -15.06 19.69
C LYS A 221 -18.95 -14.70 19.83
N LEU A 222 -18.47 -14.61 21.08
CA LEU A 222 -17.07 -14.47 21.40
C LEU A 222 -16.31 -15.76 21.08
N LEU A 223 -15.30 -15.68 20.22
CA LEU A 223 -14.47 -16.81 19.80
C LEU A 223 -13.11 -16.84 20.50
N PHE A 224 -12.59 -15.66 20.86
CA PHE A 224 -11.26 -15.52 21.46
C PHE A 224 -11.11 -14.17 22.15
N THR A 225 -10.24 -14.14 23.16
CA THR A 225 -9.77 -12.93 23.85
C THR A 225 -8.26 -12.99 24.05
N GLY A 226 -7.59 -11.86 23.95
CA GLY A 226 -6.17 -11.71 24.20
C GLY A 226 -5.81 -10.33 24.75
N SER A 227 -4.54 -10.14 25.03
CA SER A 227 -3.93 -8.89 25.47
C SER A 227 -3.28 -8.14 24.31
N CYS A 228 -3.16 -6.83 24.45
CA CYS A 228 -2.33 -5.99 23.62
C CYS A 228 -1.40 -5.14 24.48
N ASP A 229 -0.32 -4.65 23.90
CA ASP A 229 0.47 -3.55 24.45
C ASP A 229 0.90 -2.59 23.34
N THR A 230 1.74 -1.62 23.69
CA THR A 230 2.30 -0.62 22.77
C THR A 230 3.75 -0.88 22.42
N GLN A 231 4.35 -1.98 22.90
CA GLN A 231 5.77 -2.26 22.71
C GLN A 231 5.96 -3.48 21.81
N PRO A 232 6.83 -3.40 20.79
CA PRO A 232 7.22 -4.60 20.06
C PRO A 232 7.89 -5.59 21.01
N ASP A 233 7.70 -6.90 20.79
CA ASP A 233 8.38 -7.91 21.59
C ASP A 233 9.90 -7.70 21.55
N ALA A 234 10.55 -7.73 22.73
CA ALA A 234 12.00 -7.60 22.87
C ALA A 234 12.78 -8.63 22.02
N ALA A 235 12.18 -9.78 21.74
CA ALA A 235 12.77 -10.83 20.89
C ALA A 235 12.73 -10.51 19.38
N ALA A 236 11.82 -9.63 18.92
CA ALA A 236 11.72 -9.22 17.52
C ALA A 236 12.66 -8.05 17.19
N ALA A 237 13.04 -7.23 18.18
CA ALA A 237 13.96 -6.11 18.02
C ALA A 237 15.44 -6.53 17.84
N ALA A 238 15.76 -7.81 18.04
CA ALA A 238 17.13 -8.34 18.04
C ALA A 238 17.53 -9.08 16.75
N ARG A 239 16.72 -9.06 15.68
CA ARG A 239 17.10 -9.65 14.40
C ARG A 239 17.41 -8.56 13.36
N PRO A 240 18.70 -8.38 12.98
CA PRO A 240 19.09 -7.49 11.89
C PRO A 240 18.60 -7.98 10.52
#